data_AF-A0AAW2URP4-F1
#
_entry.id   AF-A0AAW2URP4-F1
#
_cell.length_a   1.000
_cell.length_b   1.000
_cell.length_c   1.000
_cell.angle_alpha   90.00
_cell.angle_beta   90.00
_cell.angle_gamma   90.00
#
_symmetry.space_group_name_H-M   'P 1'
#
loop_
_entity.id
_entity.type
_entity.pdbx_description
1 polymer ?
#
loop_
_entity_poly.entity_id
_entity_poly.type
_entity_poly.pdbx_seq_one_letter_code
_entity_poly.pdbx_strand_id
1 'polypeptide(L)'
;MTAQHKRKLDNHENAQLWHAKLGHISKDRIRKLVDSKSLEIGDLDNQPTCEFCLKGKITEKPFVGQTALTNGQLDLIHTDVCGPVNTPVRRGFSYFITFTDDHSRYGYVCLMRYKCEIFGRFKEYRFEVENQTSHKIKALHSDRGGSI
;
A
#
# COMPACT_ATOMS: atom_id res chain seq x y z
N MET A 1 3.75 54.42 39.59
CA MET A 1 3.45 53.15 40.30
C MET A 1 2.42 52.39 39.48
N THR A 2 2.87 51.59 38.51
CA THR A 2 1.96 50.81 37.64
C THR A 2 1.88 49.39 38.17
N ALA A 3 0.72 49.05 38.74
CA ALA A 3 0.41 47.72 39.23
C ALA A 3 0.35 46.74 38.05
N GLN A 4 1.30 45.81 37.99
CA GLN A 4 1.23 44.67 37.09
C GLN A 4 0.07 43.76 37.52
N HIS A 5 -0.94 43.67 36.65
CA HIS A 5 -1.98 42.66 36.74
C HIS A 5 -1.36 41.29 36.44
N LYS A 6 -0.87 40.60 37.48
CA LYS A 6 -0.54 39.17 37.38
C LYS A 6 -1.84 38.42 37.15
N ARG A 7 -2.09 37.98 35.91
CA ARG A 7 -3.12 36.98 35.61
C ARG A 7 -2.79 35.75 36.46
N LYS A 8 -3.66 35.42 37.42
CA LYS A 8 -3.66 34.11 38.08
C LYS A 8 -3.86 33.08 36.97
N LEU A 9 -2.83 32.25 36.73
CA LEU A 9 -2.97 31.09 35.86
C LEU A 9 -3.87 30.09 36.58
N ASP A 10 -5.01 29.79 35.98
CA ASP A 10 -5.92 28.75 36.44
C ASP A 10 -5.20 27.40 36.27
N ASN A 11 -4.85 26.79 37.40
CA ASN A 11 -3.74 25.84 37.50
C ASN A 11 -4.14 24.40 37.16
N HIS A 12 -4.90 24.20 36.08
CA HIS A 12 -5.20 22.87 35.56
C HIS A 12 -5.50 22.91 34.06
N GLU A 13 -4.49 23.20 33.24
CA GLU A 13 -4.65 23.06 31.78
C GLU A 13 -4.89 21.58 31.44
N ASN A 14 -6.07 21.30 30.90
CA ASN A 14 -6.47 19.96 30.48
C ASN A 14 -5.47 19.39 29.46
N ALA A 15 -5.03 18.13 29.63
CA ALA A 15 -4.08 17.49 28.74
C ALA A 15 -4.47 17.51 27.25
N GLN A 16 -5.78 17.58 26.95
CA GLN A 16 -6.28 17.74 25.58
C GLN A 16 -5.85 19.06 24.94
N LEU A 17 -5.79 20.13 25.72
CA LEU A 17 -5.37 21.43 25.24
C LEU A 17 -3.89 21.40 24.87
N TRP A 18 -3.05 20.80 25.72
CA TRP A 18 -1.62 20.62 25.43
C TRP A 18 -1.37 19.65 24.28
N HIS A 19 -2.14 18.57 24.18
CA HIS A 19 -2.14 17.66 23.04
C HIS A 19 -2.38 18.42 21.73
N ALA A 20 -3.36 19.32 21.68
CA ALA A 20 -3.64 20.13 20.50
C ALA A 20 -2.53 21.18 20.23
N LYS A 21 -2.13 21.96 21.26
CA LYS A 21 -1.09 23.01 21.14
C LYS A 21 0.25 22.47 20.64
N LEU A 22 0.61 21.25 21.03
CA LEU A 22 1.88 20.61 20.66
C LEU A 22 1.79 19.79 19.37
N GLY A 23 0.73 19.96 18.58
CA GLY A 23 0.61 19.31 17.27
C GLY A 23 0.23 17.83 17.37
N HIS A 24 -0.73 17.50 18.24
CA HIS A 24 -1.31 16.16 18.34
C HIS A 24 -0.31 15.06 18.71
N ILE A 25 0.70 15.40 19.50
CA ILE A 25 1.69 14.44 20.03
C ILE A 25 1.04 13.32 20.85
N SER A 26 1.69 12.15 20.88
CA SER A 26 1.16 10.99 21.62
C SER A 26 1.01 11.27 23.12
N LYS A 27 0.05 10.61 23.77
CA LYS A 27 -0.14 10.67 25.23
C LYS A 27 1.17 10.34 25.97
N ASP A 28 1.93 9.36 25.50
CA ASP A 28 3.23 8.99 26.09
C ASP A 28 4.28 10.11 26.01
N ARG A 29 4.25 10.92 24.94
CA ARG A 29 5.15 12.07 24.81
C ARG A 29 4.73 13.19 25.77
N ILE A 30 3.44 13.41 25.97
CA ILE A 30 2.93 14.36 26.97
C ILE A 30 3.34 13.88 28.38
N ARG A 31 3.20 12.58 28.68
CA ARG A 31 3.63 12.01 29.96
C ARG A 31 5.11 12.27 30.25
N LYS A 32 5.99 12.06 29.26
CA LYS A 32 7.42 12.40 29.38
C LYS A 32 7.69 13.88 29.69
N LEU A 33 6.88 14.80 29.15
CA LEU A 33 7.03 16.24 29.40
C LEU A 33 6.56 16.63 30.80
N VAL A 34 5.56 15.92 31.35
CA VAL A 34 5.13 16.06 32.74
C VAL A 34 6.20 15.49 33.68
N ASP A 35 6.72 14.31 33.38
CA ASP A 35 7.79 13.66 34.17
C ASP A 35 9.07 14.50 34.18
N SER A 36 9.41 15.17 33.07
CA SER A 36 10.55 16.09 32.98
C SER A 36 10.29 17.48 33.57
N LYS A 37 9.13 17.70 34.21
CA LYS A 37 8.68 18.98 34.77
C LYS A 37 8.67 20.13 33.76
N SER A 38 8.54 19.80 32.48
CA SER A 38 8.43 20.79 31.40
C SER A 38 6.97 21.23 31.16
N LEU A 39 6.01 20.45 31.67
CA LEU A 39 4.58 20.76 31.70
C LEU A 39 3.97 20.35 33.04
N GLU A 40 3.00 21.10 33.53
CA GLU A 40 2.20 20.76 34.71
C GLU A 40 0.76 20.46 34.29
N ILE A 41 0.40 19.17 34.26
CA ILE A 41 -0.93 18.68 33.86
C ILE A 41 -1.34 17.63 34.89
N GLY A 42 -2.51 17.76 35.50
CA GLY A 42 -2.92 16.83 36.56
C GLY A 42 -3.54 15.52 36.07
N ASP A 43 -4.42 15.54 35.05
CA ASP A 43 -5.11 14.31 34.60
C ASP A 43 -4.82 13.98 33.13
N LEU A 44 -3.96 12.98 32.93
CA LEU A 44 -3.56 12.44 31.63
C LEU A 44 -4.41 11.24 31.18
N ASP A 45 -5.01 10.52 32.13
CA ASP A 45 -5.57 9.18 31.89
C ASP A 45 -7.08 9.24 31.58
N ASN A 46 -7.83 10.18 32.15
CA ASN A 46 -9.28 10.33 31.88
C ASN A 46 -9.62 11.17 30.64
N GLN A 47 -8.72 11.23 29.67
CA GLN A 47 -8.84 12.14 28.53
C GLN A 47 -9.43 11.43 27.31
N PRO A 48 -10.49 11.99 26.69
CA PRO A 48 -11.19 11.35 25.57
C PRO A 48 -10.26 11.13 24.37
N THR A 49 -10.57 10.18 23.51
CA THR A 49 -9.78 9.96 22.28
C THR A 49 -9.94 11.17 21.36
N CYS A 50 -8.82 11.74 20.89
CA CYS A 50 -8.84 12.87 19.96
C CYS A 50 -9.31 12.44 18.56
N GLU A 51 -10.39 13.05 18.07
CA GLU A 51 -11.00 12.75 16.77
C GLU A 51 -10.04 13.01 15.60
N PHE A 52 -9.27 14.10 15.65
CA PHE A 52 -8.30 14.44 14.60
C PHE A 52 -7.14 13.43 14.53
N CYS A 53 -6.68 12.95 15.68
CA CYS A 53 -5.72 11.86 15.74
C CYS A 53 -6.29 10.55 15.21
N LEU A 54 -7.56 10.25 15.52
CA LEU A 54 -8.22 9.07 14.98
C LEU A 54 -8.24 9.14 13.45
N LYS A 55 -8.75 10.23 12.88
CA LYS A 55 -8.80 10.42 11.42
C LYS A 55 -7.41 10.40 10.77
N GLY A 56 -6.40 10.98 11.42
CA GLY A 56 -5.04 11.07 10.88
C GLY A 56 -4.18 9.81 11.10
N LYS A 57 -4.54 8.93 12.04
CA LYS A 57 -3.78 7.72 12.39
C LYS A 57 -4.57 6.43 12.18
N ILE A 58 -5.77 6.50 11.60
CA ILE A 58 -6.45 5.30 11.12
C ILE A 58 -5.53 4.65 10.09
N THR A 59 -4.98 3.51 10.47
CA THR A 59 -4.38 2.55 9.55
C THR A 59 -5.46 1.54 9.21
N GLU A 60 -5.60 1.19 7.93
CA GLU A 60 -6.41 0.03 7.59
C GLU A 60 -5.91 -1.18 8.36
N LYS A 61 -6.84 -2.04 8.82
CA LYS A 61 -6.46 -3.32 9.41
C LYS A 61 -5.63 -4.07 8.36
N PRO A 62 -4.57 -4.81 8.76
CA PRO A 62 -3.86 -5.66 7.83
C PRO A 62 -4.89 -6.52 7.10
N PHE A 63 -4.84 -6.52 5.77
CA PHE A 63 -5.64 -7.44 4.99
C PHE A 63 -5.22 -8.86 5.37
N VAL A 64 -6.07 -9.56 6.11
CA VAL A 64 -5.96 -11.02 6.28
C VAL A 64 -6.55 -11.65 5.03
N GLY A 65 -5.96 -11.34 3.88
CA GLY A 65 -6.22 -12.08 2.67
C GLY A 65 -5.56 -13.44 2.83
N GLN A 66 -6.35 -14.52 2.82
CA GLN A 66 -5.81 -15.79 2.37
C GLN A 66 -5.35 -15.55 0.93
N THR A 67 -4.05 -15.32 0.72
CA THR A 67 -3.46 -15.51 -0.60
C THR A 67 -3.78 -16.96 -0.94
N ALA A 68 -4.74 -17.16 -1.84
CA ALA A 68 -5.08 -18.50 -2.31
C ALA A 68 -3.81 -19.03 -2.98
N LEU A 69 -3.03 -19.80 -2.22
CA LEU A 69 -1.88 -20.50 -2.76
C LEU A 69 -2.46 -21.41 -3.85
N THR A 70 -2.03 -21.18 -5.09
CA THR A 70 -2.33 -22.13 -6.16
C THR A 70 -1.85 -23.52 -5.76
N ASN A 71 -2.67 -24.54 -6.02
CA ASN A 71 -2.38 -25.90 -5.59
C ASN A 71 -1.45 -26.65 -6.56
N GLY A 72 -1.22 -26.09 -7.76
CA GLY A 72 -0.32 -26.67 -8.75
C GLY A 72 0.03 -25.72 -9.89
N GLN A 73 0.95 -26.17 -10.74
CA GLN A 73 1.44 -25.44 -11.91
C GLN A 73 0.30 -25.14 -12.89
N LEU A 74 0.29 -23.93 -13.47
CA LEU A 74 -0.72 -23.41 -14.39
C LEU A 74 -2.13 -23.22 -13.79
N ASP A 75 -2.29 -23.29 -12.47
CA ASP A 75 -3.56 -23.01 -11.81
C ASP A 75 -3.97 -21.53 -11.97
N LEU A 76 -3.02 -20.61 -11.83
CA LEU A 76 -3.23 -19.18 -11.98
C LEU A 76 -2.02 -18.56 -12.68
N ILE A 77 -2.27 -17.95 -13.83
CA ILE A 77 -1.28 -17.14 -14.53
C ILE A 77 -1.62 -15.68 -14.33
N HIS A 78 -0.69 -14.93 -13.76
CA HIS A 78 -0.76 -13.47 -13.70
C HIS A 78 -0.17 -12.88 -14.97
N THR A 79 -0.84 -11.87 -15.53
CA THR A 79 -0.38 -11.19 -16.74
C THR A 79 -0.38 -9.70 -16.57
N ASP A 80 0.66 -9.07 -17.10
CA ASP A 80 0.79 -7.62 -17.14
C ASP A 80 1.33 -7.19 -18.52
N VAL A 81 0.85 -6.05 -19.01
CA VAL A 81 1.25 -5.45 -20.27
C VAL A 81 1.93 -4.12 -19.99
N CYS A 82 3.20 -4.04 -20.38
CA CYS A 82 3.96 -2.82 -20.27
C CYS A 82 4.15 -2.16 -21.65
N GLY A 83 3.94 -0.84 -21.72
CA GLY A 83 4.32 -0.01 -22.86
C GLY A 83 3.35 1.13 -23.17
N PRO A 84 3.69 2.02 -24.12
CA PRO A 84 4.91 2.00 -24.94
C PRO A 84 6.17 2.40 -24.16
N VAL A 85 7.28 1.68 -24.34
CA VAL A 85 8.59 2.09 -23.79
C VAL A 85 9.21 3.19 -24.65
N ASN A 86 9.81 4.19 -24.00
CA ASN A 86 10.37 5.38 -24.67
C ASN A 86 11.43 5.05 -25.73
N THR A 87 12.25 4.04 -25.46
CA THR A 87 13.27 3.56 -26.40
C THR A 87 12.88 2.17 -26.88
N PRO A 88 12.46 2.01 -28.14
CA PRO A 88 12.14 0.71 -28.68
C PRO A 88 13.35 -0.23 -28.61
N VAL A 89 13.09 -1.50 -28.30
CA VAL A 89 14.10 -2.56 -28.40
C VAL A 89 14.48 -2.77 -29.87
N ARG A 90 15.62 -3.42 -30.13
CA ARG A 90 16.04 -3.82 -31.49
C ARG A 90 14.85 -4.41 -32.26
N ARG A 91 14.63 -3.95 -33.49
CA ARG A 91 13.51 -4.33 -34.39
C ARG A 91 12.14 -3.69 -34.08
N GLY A 92 12.11 -2.64 -33.25
CA GLY A 92 10.95 -1.75 -33.11
C GLY A 92 9.87 -2.24 -32.13
N PHE A 93 10.23 -3.11 -31.19
CA PHE A 93 9.31 -3.53 -30.13
C PHE A 93 9.20 -2.43 -29.07
N SER A 94 7.97 -1.99 -28.81
CA SER A 94 7.66 -0.91 -27.85
C SER A 94 6.77 -1.38 -26.71
N TYR A 95 6.26 -2.61 -26.77
CA TYR A 95 5.46 -3.22 -25.72
C TYR A 95 6.04 -4.58 -25.34
N PHE A 96 5.71 -5.06 -24.14
CA PHE A 96 5.88 -6.46 -23.77
C PHE A 96 4.75 -6.91 -22.86
N ILE A 97 4.45 -8.21 -22.92
CA ILE A 97 3.52 -8.87 -22.01
C ILE A 97 4.29 -9.90 -21.20
N THR A 98 3.99 -9.96 -19.91
CA THR A 98 4.53 -10.97 -19.00
C THR A 98 3.43 -11.97 -18.65
N PHE A 99 3.83 -13.23 -18.49
CA PHE A 99 3.01 -14.30 -17.94
C PHE A 99 3.78 -14.91 -16.77
N THR A 100 3.24 -14.82 -15.57
CA THR A 100 3.87 -15.37 -14.37
C THR A 100 2.98 -16.43 -13.75
N ASP A 101 3.48 -17.65 -13.66
CA ASP A 101 2.79 -18.73 -12.97
C ASP A 101 2.85 -18.52 -11.45
N ASP A 102 1.70 -18.50 -10.79
CA ASP A 102 1.64 -18.24 -9.35
C ASP A 102 2.27 -19.37 -8.53
N HIS A 103 2.19 -20.62 -8.99
CA HIS A 103 2.74 -21.76 -8.25
C HIS A 103 4.28 -21.82 -8.33
N SER A 104 4.82 -21.91 -9.56
CA SER A 104 6.25 -22.08 -9.81
C SER A 104 7.04 -20.77 -9.78
N ARG A 105 6.36 -19.62 -9.80
CA ARG A 105 6.96 -18.28 -9.98
C ARG A 105 7.74 -18.13 -11.29
N TYR A 106 7.55 -19.05 -12.24
CA TYR A 106 8.16 -18.96 -13.57
C TYR A 106 7.56 -17.80 -14.36
N GLY A 107 8.42 -16.92 -14.85
CA GLY A 107 8.04 -15.77 -15.68
C GLY A 107 8.39 -15.99 -17.15
N TYR A 108 7.44 -15.71 -18.02
CA TYR A 108 7.59 -15.71 -19.48
C TYR A 108 7.37 -14.29 -20.00
N VAL A 109 8.21 -13.81 -20.92
CA VAL A 109 8.12 -12.45 -21.48
C VAL A 109 8.04 -12.51 -23.00
N CYS A 110 7.00 -11.90 -23.57
CA CYS A 110 6.85 -11.73 -25.01
C CYS A 110 7.00 -10.26 -25.41
N LEU A 111 7.85 -9.98 -26.39
CA LEU A 111 7.95 -8.64 -27.00
C LEU A 111 6.84 -8.43 -28.04
N MET A 112 6.34 -7.20 -28.13
CA MET A 112 5.26 -6.80 -29.03
C MET A 112 5.53 -5.41 -29.64
N ARG A 113 5.11 -5.20 -30.88
CA ARG A 113 5.18 -3.88 -31.54
C ARG A 113 3.92 -3.07 -31.26
N TYR A 114 2.78 -3.76 -31.16
CA TYR A 114 1.47 -3.16 -30.93
C TYR A 114 0.69 -3.91 -29.85
N LYS A 115 -0.17 -3.20 -29.11
CA LYS A 115 -1.05 -3.82 -28.10
C LYS A 115 -2.02 -4.86 -28.69
N CYS A 116 -2.42 -4.73 -29.96
CA CYS A 116 -3.32 -5.70 -30.60
C CYS A 116 -2.70 -7.11 -30.75
N GLU A 117 -1.39 -7.27 -30.54
CA GLU A 117 -0.72 -8.57 -30.59
C GLU A 117 -0.92 -9.42 -29.32
N ILE A 118 -1.47 -8.85 -28.22
CA ILE A 118 -1.63 -9.51 -26.91
C ILE A 118 -2.30 -10.88 -27.04
N PHE A 119 -3.44 -10.94 -27.72
CA PHE A 119 -4.20 -12.19 -27.85
C PHE A 119 -3.44 -13.25 -28.66
N GLY A 120 -2.68 -12.84 -29.66
CA GLY A 120 -1.80 -13.73 -30.42
C GLY A 120 -0.70 -14.32 -29.54
N ARG A 121 0.00 -13.46 -28.79
CA ARG A 121 1.06 -13.87 -27.85
C ARG A 121 0.53 -14.80 -26.75
N PHE A 122 -0.67 -14.55 -26.25
CA PHE A 122 -1.30 -15.45 -25.27
C PHE A 122 -1.56 -16.85 -25.83
N LYS A 123 -2.02 -16.97 -27.08
CA LYS A 123 -2.22 -18.28 -27.73
C LYS A 123 -0.91 -19.04 -27.89
N GLU A 124 0.14 -18.35 -28.33
CA GLU A 124 1.49 -18.90 -28.47
C GLU A 124 2.00 -19.41 -27.11
N TYR A 125 1.94 -18.56 -26.07
CA TYR A 125 2.32 -18.91 -24.71
C TYR A 125 1.53 -20.12 -24.19
N ARG A 126 0.19 -20.09 -24.30
CA ARG A 126 -0.67 -21.19 -23.85
C ARG A 126 -0.29 -22.51 -24.51
N PHE A 127 -0.16 -22.53 -25.83
CA PHE A 127 0.19 -23.74 -26.55
C PHE A 127 1.54 -24.29 -26.09
N GLU A 128 2.53 -23.42 -25.92
CA GLU A 128 3.87 -23.80 -25.49
C GLU A 128 3.88 -24.40 -24.07
N VAL A 129 3.31 -23.70 -23.09
CA VAL A 129 3.36 -24.15 -21.68
C VAL A 129 2.49 -25.36 -21.41
N GLU A 130 1.32 -25.47 -22.05
CA GLU A 130 0.46 -26.64 -21.89
C GLU A 130 1.12 -27.90 -22.48
N ASN A 131 1.84 -27.75 -23.60
CA ASN A 131 2.58 -28.86 -24.23
C ASN A 131 3.83 -29.26 -23.42
N GLN A 132 4.57 -28.30 -22.87
CA GLN A 132 5.78 -28.57 -22.07
C GLN A 132 5.47 -29.23 -20.72
N THR A 133 4.37 -28.81 -20.07
CA THR A 133 4.03 -29.25 -18.71
C THR A 133 3.03 -30.39 -18.69
N SER A 134 2.34 -30.68 -19.79
CA SER A 134 1.16 -31.57 -19.84
C SER A 134 0.01 -31.14 -18.91
N HIS A 135 0.01 -29.88 -18.45
CA HIS A 135 -1.06 -29.27 -17.64
C HIS A 135 -1.81 -28.23 -18.47
N LYS A 136 -3.01 -27.83 -18.02
CA LYS A 136 -3.81 -26.78 -18.66
C LYS A 136 -3.87 -25.53 -17.79
N ILE A 137 -3.87 -24.36 -18.43
CA ILE A 137 -4.09 -23.10 -17.73
C ILE A 137 -5.55 -23.09 -17.22
N LYS A 138 -5.74 -22.94 -15.90
CA LYS A 138 -7.07 -22.92 -15.29
C LYS A 138 -7.66 -21.52 -15.20
N ALA A 139 -6.86 -20.54 -14.80
CA ALA A 139 -7.28 -19.16 -14.66
C ALA A 139 -6.20 -18.18 -15.11
N LEU A 140 -6.65 -17.05 -15.65
CA LEU A 140 -5.82 -15.92 -16.02
C LEU A 140 -6.22 -14.71 -15.16
N HIS A 141 -5.26 -14.08 -14.51
CA HIS A 141 -5.44 -12.83 -13.78
C HIS A 141 -4.70 -11.72 -14.49
N SER A 142 -5.44 -10.78 -15.06
CA SER A 142 -4.89 -9.54 -15.59
C SER A 142 -5.19 -8.44 -14.58
N ASP A 143 -4.19 -7.61 -14.28
CA ASP A 143 -4.52 -6.28 -13.79
C ASP A 143 -5.37 -5.61 -14.89
N ARG A 144 -6.43 -4.91 -14.51
CA ARG A 144 -7.35 -4.32 -15.51
C ARG A 144 -6.77 -3.01 -16.07
N GLY A 145 -5.49 -3.01 -16.44
CA GLY A 145 -4.78 -1.89 -17.03
C GLY A 145 -5.34 -1.52 -18.40
N GLY A 146 -6.39 -0.70 -18.42
CA GLY A 146 -6.90 0.06 -19.57
C GLY A 146 -6.81 -0.60 -20.94
N SER A 147 -7.93 -1.21 -21.36
CA SER A 147 -8.23 -1.76 -22.71
C SER A 147 -7.40 -2.98 -23.14
N ILE A 148 -7.97 -4.15 -22.85
CA ILE A 148 -7.84 -5.39 -23.63
C ILE A 148 -8.84 -5.36 -24.78
#